data_AF-A0A4Y8USV5-F1
#
_entry.id   AF-A0A4Y8USV5-F1
#
_cell.length_a   1.000
_cell.length_b   1.000
_cell.length_c   1.000
_cell.angle_alpha   90.00
_cell.angle_beta   90.00
_cell.angle_gamma   90.00
#
_symmetry.space_group_name_H-M   'P 1'
#
loop_
_entity.id
_entity.type
_entity.pdbx_description
1 polymer ?
#
loop_
_entity_poly.entity_id
_entity_poly.type
_entity_poly.pdbx_seq_one_letter_code
_entity_poly.pdbx_strand_id
1 'polypeptide(L)'
;MPDFNKISVVLVQTSHPGNIGAAARALKNMGISNLRLVEPRTPFPSDEATWRASSATDILERAQVFGTMEDAVADCGLIIGASARSRRIPWPVLTPRQCANHVVMDAGNNRVALVFGREDTGLTNEELQLCHYHVQIPANPEYSSLNLAAAVMVICYEVRVAMLERLAPVGNDTAQREQRFAADSLYNPDNEVEFWDVPKADAHQLELFFEHLEKTLVDLTFHKPENPRLLMQRMRRLFTRIRPDTMEINVLRGVLTYVDHHVKLANKKD
;
A
#
# COMPACT_ATOMS: atom_id res chain seq x y z
N MET A 1 -10.73 15.28 -7.51
CA MET A 1 -11.79 14.26 -7.32
C MET A 1 -11.13 12.90 -7.34
N PRO A 2 -11.61 11.92 -6.55
CA PRO A 2 -10.98 10.62 -6.48
C PRO A 2 -11.20 9.82 -7.78
N ASP A 3 -10.16 9.13 -8.26
CA ASP A 3 -10.14 8.47 -9.57
C ASP A 3 -9.89 6.96 -9.44
N PHE A 4 -10.84 6.14 -9.88
CA PHE A 4 -10.70 4.68 -9.91
C PHE A 4 -9.49 4.22 -10.71
N ASN A 5 -9.06 4.98 -11.73
CA ASN A 5 -7.90 4.64 -12.55
C ASN A 5 -6.57 4.80 -11.81
N LYS A 6 -6.55 5.48 -10.65
CA LYS A 6 -5.35 5.58 -9.80
C LYS A 6 -5.24 4.45 -8.78
N ILE A 7 -6.24 3.56 -8.70
CA ILE A 7 -6.26 2.44 -7.74
C ILE A 7 -5.83 1.16 -8.45
N SER A 8 -4.85 0.47 -7.88
CA SER A 8 -4.37 -0.83 -8.33
C SER A 8 -4.57 -1.88 -7.24
N VAL A 9 -5.09 -3.04 -7.62
CA VAL A 9 -5.07 -4.24 -6.75
C VAL A 9 -3.85 -5.06 -7.14
N VAL A 10 -3.02 -5.37 -6.14
CA VAL A 10 -1.78 -6.15 -6.29
C VAL A 10 -1.98 -7.51 -5.65
N LEU A 11 -1.84 -8.59 -6.41
CA LEU A 11 -1.91 -9.96 -5.90
C LEU A 11 -0.52 -10.58 -5.88
N VAL A 12 -0.04 -10.92 -4.69
CA VAL A 12 1.32 -11.43 -4.48
C VAL A 12 1.33 -12.95 -4.41
N GLN A 13 2.07 -13.56 -5.34
CA GLN A 13 2.32 -15.00 -5.45
C GLN A 13 1.05 -15.85 -5.30
N THR A 14 -0.02 -15.45 -6.01
CA THR A 14 -1.29 -16.19 -6.01
C THR A 14 -1.07 -17.62 -6.48
N SER A 15 -1.57 -18.58 -5.68
CA SER A 15 -1.38 -20.01 -5.92
C SER A 15 -2.36 -20.55 -6.96
N HIS A 16 -3.64 -20.18 -6.83
CA HIS A 16 -4.70 -20.69 -7.69
C HIS A 16 -5.11 -19.65 -8.75
N PRO A 17 -4.98 -19.94 -10.06
CA PRO A 17 -5.32 -18.98 -11.11
C PRO A 17 -6.82 -18.62 -11.10
N GLY A 18 -7.69 -19.53 -10.64
CA GLY A 18 -9.11 -19.23 -10.43
C GLY A 18 -9.38 -18.09 -9.43
N ASN A 19 -8.49 -17.86 -8.45
CA ASN A 19 -8.59 -16.72 -7.55
C ASN A 19 -8.22 -15.40 -8.25
N ILE A 20 -7.28 -15.43 -9.20
CA ILE A 20 -6.94 -14.26 -10.05
C ILE A 20 -8.17 -13.85 -10.86
N GLY A 21 -8.83 -14.83 -11.50
CA GLY A 21 -10.06 -14.60 -12.25
C GLY A 21 -11.21 -14.06 -11.38
N ALA A 22 -11.42 -14.65 -10.21
CA ALA A 22 -12.43 -14.19 -9.27
C ALA A 22 -12.14 -12.78 -8.71
N ALA A 23 -10.88 -12.44 -8.47
CA ALA A 23 -10.45 -11.10 -8.09
C ALA A 23 -10.72 -10.11 -9.24
N ALA A 24 -10.34 -10.42 -10.48
CA ALA A 24 -10.63 -9.59 -11.65
C ALA A 24 -12.13 -9.29 -11.80
N ARG A 25 -13.00 -10.29 -11.53
CA ARG A 25 -14.45 -10.10 -11.48
C ARG A 25 -14.88 -9.14 -10.36
N ALA A 26 -14.31 -9.27 -9.16
CA ALA A 26 -14.58 -8.36 -8.05
C ALA A 26 -14.17 -6.91 -8.38
N LEU A 27 -12.99 -6.72 -8.98
CA LEU A 27 -12.50 -5.44 -9.48
C LEU A 27 -13.51 -4.80 -10.43
N LYS A 28 -13.91 -5.54 -11.48
CA LYS A 28 -14.85 -5.06 -12.49
C LYS A 28 -16.22 -4.72 -11.90
N ASN A 29 -16.73 -5.54 -10.99
CA ASN A 29 -17.99 -5.24 -10.29
C ASN A 29 -17.90 -3.92 -9.52
N MET A 30 -16.75 -3.61 -8.94
CA MET A 30 -16.57 -2.42 -8.11
C MET A 30 -16.12 -1.17 -8.89
N GLY A 31 -15.73 -1.33 -10.16
CA GLY A 31 -15.28 -0.25 -11.04
C GLY A 31 -13.77 0.01 -11.02
N ILE A 32 -12.98 -0.91 -10.44
CA ILE A 32 -11.51 -0.85 -10.47
C ILE A 32 -11.03 -1.66 -11.67
N SER A 33 -10.11 -1.12 -12.46
CA SER A 33 -9.62 -1.78 -13.67
C SER A 33 -8.16 -2.22 -13.64
N ASN A 34 -7.38 -1.75 -12.67
CA ASN A 34 -5.94 -2.02 -12.64
C ASN A 34 -5.65 -3.22 -11.74
N LEU A 35 -5.22 -4.31 -12.36
CA LEU A 35 -4.75 -5.52 -11.69
C LEU A 35 -3.25 -5.65 -11.91
N ARG A 36 -2.50 -5.84 -10.82
CA ARG A 36 -1.06 -6.15 -10.83
C ARG A 36 -0.83 -7.51 -10.19
N LEU A 37 -0.02 -8.35 -10.81
CA LEU A 37 0.34 -9.68 -10.34
C LEU A 37 1.83 -9.69 -10.04
N VAL A 38 2.21 -10.17 -8.87
CA VAL A 38 3.62 -10.35 -8.48
C VAL A 38 3.90 -11.84 -8.44
N GLU A 39 4.75 -12.32 -9.36
CA GLU A 39 5.18 -13.72 -9.44
C GLU A 39 4.04 -14.74 -9.19
N PRO A 40 2.95 -14.75 -9.98
CA PRO A 40 1.90 -15.75 -9.80
C PRO A 40 2.52 -17.16 -9.87
N ARG A 41 2.19 -18.05 -8.92
CA ARG A 41 2.82 -19.37 -8.82
C ARG A 41 2.44 -20.30 -9.98
N THR A 42 1.35 -19.96 -10.66
CA THR A 42 0.93 -20.60 -11.91
C THR A 42 1.18 -19.66 -13.08
N PRO A 43 1.52 -20.19 -14.26
CA PRO A 43 1.69 -19.37 -15.46
C PRO A 43 0.45 -18.49 -15.71
N PHE A 44 0.71 -17.22 -16.03
CA PHE A 44 -0.30 -16.25 -16.44
C PHE A 44 0.07 -15.72 -17.84
N PRO A 45 -0.87 -15.63 -18.80
CA PRO A 45 -2.31 -15.86 -18.69
C PRO A 45 -2.71 -17.32 -18.45
N SER A 46 -3.94 -17.55 -17.96
CA SER A 46 -4.48 -18.88 -17.63
C SER A 46 -5.94 -19.02 -18.07
N ASP A 47 -6.28 -20.15 -18.68
CA ASP A 47 -7.66 -20.48 -19.08
C ASP A 47 -8.59 -20.56 -17.85
N GLU A 48 -8.10 -21.07 -16.73
CA GLU A 48 -8.88 -21.16 -15.49
C GLU A 48 -9.18 -19.75 -14.94
N ALA A 49 -8.19 -18.86 -14.94
CA ALA A 49 -8.40 -17.46 -14.56
C ALA A 49 -9.44 -16.79 -15.48
N THR A 50 -9.33 -17.03 -16.79
CA THR A 50 -10.24 -16.50 -17.80
C THR A 50 -11.67 -16.98 -17.58
N TRP A 51 -11.87 -18.28 -17.37
CA TRP A 51 -13.18 -18.86 -17.05
C TRP A 51 -13.77 -18.25 -15.78
N ARG A 52 -12.97 -18.11 -14.72
CA ARG A 52 -13.43 -17.59 -13.43
C ARG A 52 -13.70 -16.09 -13.45
N ALA A 53 -13.06 -15.33 -14.35
CA ALA A 53 -13.33 -13.91 -14.54
C ALA A 53 -14.69 -13.63 -15.21
N SER A 54 -15.26 -14.60 -15.92
CA SER A 54 -16.51 -14.41 -16.66
C SER A 54 -16.40 -13.20 -17.60
N SER A 55 -17.25 -12.18 -17.47
CA SER A 55 -17.18 -10.97 -18.31
C SER A 55 -16.03 -10.00 -17.98
N ALA A 56 -15.14 -10.33 -17.04
CA ALA A 56 -14.02 -9.48 -16.61
C ALA A 56 -12.68 -9.83 -17.27
N THR A 57 -12.69 -10.41 -18.48
CA THR A 57 -11.47 -10.78 -19.23
C THR A 57 -10.63 -9.57 -19.60
N ASP A 58 -11.25 -8.42 -19.85
CA ASP A 58 -10.58 -7.14 -20.10
C ASP A 58 -9.66 -6.70 -18.95
N ILE A 59 -9.99 -7.04 -17.70
CA ILE A 59 -9.11 -6.79 -16.54
C ILE A 59 -7.90 -7.71 -16.57
N LEU A 60 -8.07 -8.97 -16.96
CA LEU A 60 -6.97 -9.93 -17.09
C LEU A 60 -6.05 -9.58 -18.26
N GLU A 61 -6.61 -9.16 -19.39
CA GLU A 61 -5.87 -8.75 -20.60
C GLU A 61 -4.97 -7.52 -20.33
N ARG A 62 -5.41 -6.63 -19.44
CA ARG A 62 -4.66 -5.43 -19.02
C ARG A 62 -3.80 -5.65 -17.79
N ALA A 63 -3.84 -6.85 -17.20
CA ALA A 63 -3.12 -7.12 -15.96
C ALA A 63 -1.61 -7.02 -16.20
N GLN A 64 -0.91 -6.33 -15.31
CA GLN A 64 0.54 -6.17 -15.38
C GLN A 64 1.20 -7.21 -14.48
N VAL A 65 2.21 -7.91 -14.98
CA VAL A 65 2.96 -8.92 -14.22
C VAL A 65 4.33 -8.36 -13.86
N PHE A 66 4.70 -8.47 -12.59
CA PHE A 66 5.95 -7.98 -12.00
C PHE A 66 6.73 -9.13 -11.36
N GLY A 67 8.05 -8.98 -11.32
CA GLY A 67 8.95 -9.93 -10.67
C GLY A 67 9.05 -9.73 -9.15
N THR A 68 8.75 -8.54 -8.64
CA THR A 68 8.83 -8.22 -7.21
C THR A 68 7.64 -7.36 -6.78
N MET A 69 7.38 -7.33 -5.47
CA MET A 69 6.33 -6.46 -4.93
C MET A 69 6.75 -5.00 -5.01
N GLU A 70 8.03 -4.74 -4.78
CA GLU A 70 8.70 -3.45 -4.88
C GLU A 70 8.44 -2.81 -6.25
N ASP A 71 8.69 -3.54 -7.34
CA ASP A 71 8.41 -3.06 -8.70
C ASP A 71 6.92 -2.79 -8.92
N ALA A 72 6.06 -3.66 -8.38
CA ALA A 72 4.62 -3.55 -8.55
C ALA A 72 3.98 -2.38 -7.78
N VAL A 73 4.69 -1.76 -6.83
CA VAL A 73 4.19 -0.63 -6.03
C VAL A 73 5.04 0.62 -6.16
N ALA A 74 6.13 0.58 -6.93
CA ALA A 74 7.13 1.64 -7.06
C ALA A 74 6.54 3.03 -7.36
N ASP A 75 5.50 3.10 -8.20
CA ASP A 75 4.81 4.33 -8.63
C ASP A 75 3.68 4.78 -7.69
N CYS A 76 3.48 4.12 -6.55
CA CYS A 76 2.37 4.38 -5.64
C CYS A 76 2.81 5.22 -4.43
N GLY A 77 2.04 6.28 -4.15
CA GLY A 77 2.22 7.13 -2.95
C GLY A 77 1.39 6.65 -1.74
N LEU A 78 0.49 5.68 -1.95
CA LEU A 78 -0.21 4.97 -0.88
C LEU A 78 -0.19 3.46 -1.16
N ILE A 79 0.24 2.66 -0.19
CA ILE A 79 0.28 1.20 -0.25
C ILE A 79 -0.39 0.69 1.02
N ILE A 80 -1.44 -0.11 0.88
CA ILE A 80 -2.17 -0.72 2.00
C ILE A 80 -2.15 -2.24 1.80
N GLY A 81 -1.57 -2.96 2.76
CA GLY A 81 -1.46 -4.42 2.74
C GLY A 81 -2.57 -5.09 3.55
N ALA A 82 -3.27 -6.06 2.97
CA ALA A 82 -4.25 -6.87 3.68
C ALA A 82 -3.55 -7.92 4.58
N SER A 83 -3.89 -7.93 5.87
CA SER A 83 -3.34 -8.87 6.85
C SER A 83 -4.37 -9.27 7.89
N ALA A 84 -4.46 -10.57 8.17
CA ALA A 84 -5.32 -11.12 9.23
C ALA A 84 -4.60 -11.20 10.59
N ARG A 85 -3.29 -10.93 10.67
CA ARG A 85 -2.48 -11.15 11.88
C ARG A 85 -1.92 -9.86 12.46
N SER A 86 -2.12 -9.66 13.77
CA SER A 86 -1.32 -8.71 14.57
C SER A 86 0.11 -9.26 14.73
N ARG A 87 1.12 -8.45 14.38
CA ARG A 87 2.54 -8.86 14.41
C ARG A 87 3.33 -8.13 15.51
N ARG A 88 4.56 -8.59 15.76
CA ARG A 88 5.47 -8.09 16.83
C ARG A 88 5.73 -6.59 16.81
N ILE A 89 5.70 -5.97 15.64
CA ILE A 89 5.84 -4.52 15.48
C ILE A 89 4.43 -3.99 15.18
N PRO A 90 3.84 -3.17 16.07
CA PRO A 90 2.52 -2.59 15.80
C PRO A 90 2.65 -1.61 14.64
N TRP A 91 1.91 -1.89 13.58
CA TRP A 91 1.62 -0.98 12.48
C TRP A 91 0.22 -0.40 12.70
N PRO A 92 -0.11 0.77 12.13
CA PRO A 92 -1.49 1.23 12.16
C PRO A 92 -2.35 0.25 11.37
N VAL A 93 -3.30 -0.40 12.06
CA VAL A 93 -4.25 -1.34 11.46
C VAL A 93 -5.56 -0.62 11.23
N LEU A 94 -6.03 -0.65 9.99
CA LEU A 94 -7.27 -0.04 9.53
C LEU A 94 -8.36 -1.10 9.43
N THR A 95 -9.59 -0.69 9.72
CA THR A 95 -10.78 -1.42 9.26
C THR A 95 -10.97 -1.24 7.74
N PRO A 96 -11.76 -2.08 7.07
CA PRO A 96 -12.07 -1.91 5.64
C PRO A 96 -12.66 -0.53 5.31
N ARG A 97 -13.53 0.00 6.18
CA ARG A 97 -14.13 1.35 6.04
C ARG A 97 -13.08 2.45 6.12
N GLN A 98 -12.18 2.37 7.11
CA GLN A 98 -11.07 3.33 7.26
C GLN A 98 -10.09 3.25 6.08
N CYS A 99 -9.75 2.04 5.65
CA CYS A 99 -8.94 1.79 4.46
C CYS A 99 -9.56 2.49 3.23
N ALA A 100 -10.85 2.30 2.99
CA ALA A 100 -11.56 2.94 1.89
C ALA A 100 -11.46 4.48 1.95
N ASN A 101 -11.63 5.08 3.13
CA ASN A 101 -11.49 6.52 3.31
C ASN A 101 -10.09 7.00 2.90
N HIS A 102 -9.02 6.36 3.38
CA HIS A 102 -7.65 6.70 2.97
C HIS A 102 -7.45 6.56 1.45
N VAL A 103 -7.96 5.47 0.85
CA VAL A 103 -7.87 5.24 -0.60
C VAL A 103 -8.52 6.38 -1.37
N VAL A 104 -9.75 6.79 -1.03
CA VAL A 104 -10.43 7.86 -1.77
C VAL A 104 -9.84 9.25 -1.50
N MET A 105 -9.16 9.44 -0.37
CA MET A 105 -8.41 10.68 -0.10
C MET A 105 -7.19 10.79 -1.01
N ASP A 106 -6.38 9.72 -1.07
CA ASP A 106 -5.13 9.71 -1.81
C ASP A 106 -5.32 9.55 -3.32
N ALA A 107 -6.32 8.81 -3.77
CA ALA A 107 -6.57 8.52 -5.19
C ALA A 107 -6.97 9.75 -6.03
N GLY A 108 -7.00 10.96 -5.45
CA GLY A 108 -7.03 12.20 -6.22
C GLY A 108 -5.64 12.65 -6.69
N ASN A 109 -4.63 12.48 -5.84
CA ASN A 109 -3.28 13.03 -6.05
C ASN A 109 -2.28 11.93 -6.39
N ASN A 110 -2.32 10.81 -5.66
CA ASN A 110 -1.35 9.73 -5.72
C ASN A 110 -1.96 8.47 -6.37
N ARG A 111 -1.11 7.61 -6.92
CA ARG A 111 -1.49 6.22 -7.21
C ARG A 111 -1.54 5.43 -5.91
N VAL A 112 -2.50 4.52 -5.82
CA VAL A 112 -2.81 3.73 -4.63
C VAL A 112 -2.71 2.24 -4.95
N ALA A 113 -1.99 1.48 -4.13
CA ALA A 113 -1.91 0.02 -4.20
C ALA A 113 -2.63 -0.63 -3.01
N LEU A 114 -3.57 -1.53 -3.32
CA LEU A 114 -4.21 -2.44 -2.36
C LEU A 114 -3.59 -3.82 -2.55
N VAL A 115 -2.79 -4.26 -1.59
CA VAL A 115 -1.92 -5.44 -1.72
C VAL A 115 -2.50 -6.62 -0.96
N PHE A 116 -2.62 -7.76 -1.64
CA PHE A 116 -3.11 -9.01 -1.07
C PHE A 116 -2.07 -10.10 -1.25
N GLY A 117 -1.82 -10.84 -0.17
CA GLY A 117 -0.81 -11.91 -0.16
C GLY A 117 -1.32 -13.26 -0.65
N ARG A 118 -0.46 -14.25 -0.43
CA ARG A 118 -0.70 -15.68 -0.73
C ARG A 118 -1.89 -16.21 0.07
N GLU A 119 -2.61 -17.19 -0.48
CA GLU A 119 -3.80 -17.75 0.14
C GLU A 119 -3.55 -18.44 1.51
N ASP A 120 -2.40 -19.08 1.65
CA ASP A 120 -2.02 -19.90 2.81
C ASP A 120 -1.29 -19.11 3.90
N THR A 121 -0.46 -18.16 3.49
CA THR A 121 0.55 -17.53 4.32
C THR A 121 0.43 -16.00 4.37
N GLY A 122 -0.35 -15.41 3.47
CA GLY A 122 -0.51 -13.96 3.34
C GLY A 122 0.76 -13.28 2.84
N LEU A 123 0.98 -12.06 3.32
CA LEU A 123 2.17 -11.25 3.03
C LEU A 123 3.32 -11.60 3.97
N THR A 124 4.56 -11.58 3.47
CA THR A 124 5.77 -11.74 4.29
C THR A 124 6.00 -10.51 5.19
N ASN A 125 6.98 -10.56 6.09
CA ASN A 125 7.28 -9.39 6.92
C ASN A 125 7.92 -8.27 6.08
N GLU A 126 8.69 -8.65 5.07
CA GLU A 126 9.38 -7.79 4.13
C GLU A 126 8.34 -7.05 3.28
N GLU A 127 7.37 -7.77 2.71
CA GLU A 127 6.25 -7.20 1.94
C GLU A 127 5.39 -6.24 2.78
N LEU A 128 5.11 -6.60 4.04
CA LEU A 128 4.35 -5.73 4.94
C LEU A 128 5.09 -4.45 5.32
N GLN A 129 6.43 -4.42 5.28
CA GLN A 129 7.23 -3.24 5.56
C GLN A 129 7.16 -2.20 4.44
N LEU A 130 6.81 -2.62 3.22
CA LEU A 130 6.56 -1.72 2.09
C LEU A 130 5.20 -1.01 2.20
N CYS A 131 4.30 -1.48 3.07
CA CYS A 131 2.96 -0.92 3.22
C CYS A 131 2.94 0.24 4.22
N HIS A 132 2.24 1.33 3.87
CA HIS A 132 1.97 2.46 4.77
C HIS A 132 1.00 2.08 5.89
N TYR A 133 -0.03 1.32 5.53
CA TYR A 133 -1.05 0.83 6.46
C TYR A 133 -1.30 -0.65 6.23
N HIS A 134 -1.77 -1.33 7.28
CA HIS A 134 -2.32 -2.67 7.15
C HIS A 134 -3.83 -2.61 7.30
N VAL A 135 -4.56 -3.32 6.44
CA VAL A 135 -6.01 -3.45 6.58
C VAL A 135 -6.34 -4.85 7.09
N GLN A 136 -7.18 -4.91 8.11
CA GLN A 136 -7.67 -6.15 8.68
C GLN A 136 -9.18 -6.19 8.50
N ILE A 137 -9.68 -7.21 7.79
CA ILE A 137 -11.11 -7.47 7.66
C ILE A 137 -11.58 -8.15 8.95
N PRO A 138 -12.53 -7.56 9.72
CA PRO A 138 -13.12 -8.23 10.86
C PRO A 138 -13.82 -9.52 10.40
N ALA A 139 -13.44 -10.64 11.01
CA ALA A 139 -13.94 -11.96 10.68
C ALA A 139 -14.16 -12.76 11.98
N ASN A 140 -14.71 -13.96 11.87
CA ASN A 140 -14.84 -14.85 13.02
C ASN A 140 -13.44 -15.11 13.63
N PRO A 141 -13.21 -14.83 14.93
CA PRO A 141 -11.92 -15.09 15.57
C PRO A 141 -11.45 -16.55 15.47
N GLU A 142 -12.38 -17.50 15.38
CA GLU A 142 -12.08 -18.94 15.23
C GLU A 142 -11.72 -19.32 13.79
N TYR A 143 -12.12 -18.51 12.80
CA TYR A 143 -11.87 -18.73 11.38
C TYR A 143 -11.78 -17.39 10.64
N SER A 144 -10.63 -16.75 10.75
CA SER A 144 -10.39 -15.38 10.25
C SER A 144 -9.75 -15.32 8.87
N SER A 145 -9.45 -16.47 8.27
CA SER A 145 -8.83 -16.55 6.94
C SER A 145 -9.90 -16.51 5.86
N LEU A 146 -10.02 -15.36 5.19
CA LEU A 146 -10.90 -15.22 4.03
C LEU A 146 -10.21 -15.75 2.78
N ASN A 147 -10.99 -16.33 1.85
CA ASN A 147 -10.51 -16.57 0.49
C ASN A 147 -10.01 -15.25 -0.14
N LEU A 148 -8.93 -15.33 -0.93
CA LEU A 148 -8.29 -14.18 -1.56
C LEU A 148 -9.28 -13.28 -2.31
N ALA A 149 -10.10 -13.84 -3.19
CA ALA A 149 -11.07 -13.06 -3.98
C ALA A 149 -12.19 -12.47 -3.10
N ALA A 150 -12.56 -13.14 -2.01
CA ALA A 150 -13.52 -12.60 -1.04
C ALA A 150 -12.93 -11.40 -0.29
N ALA A 151 -11.67 -11.47 0.13
CA ALA A 151 -10.98 -10.34 0.75
C ALA A 151 -10.86 -9.15 -0.22
N VAL A 152 -10.48 -9.41 -1.48
CA VAL A 152 -10.45 -8.39 -2.54
C VAL A 152 -11.82 -7.74 -2.70
N MET A 153 -12.89 -8.54 -2.78
CA MET A 153 -14.25 -8.06 -2.93
C MET A 153 -14.69 -7.15 -1.78
N VAL A 154 -14.45 -7.54 -0.53
CA VAL A 154 -14.81 -6.73 0.66
C VAL A 154 -14.14 -5.36 0.63
N ILE A 155 -12.82 -5.34 0.38
CA ILE A 155 -12.07 -4.07 0.33
C ILE A 155 -12.51 -3.21 -0.85
N CYS A 156 -12.63 -3.79 -2.05
CA CYS A 156 -13.06 -3.04 -3.24
C CYS A 156 -14.50 -2.51 -3.09
N TYR A 157 -15.38 -3.24 -2.40
CA TYR A 157 -16.72 -2.79 -2.07
C TYR A 157 -16.71 -1.55 -1.18
N GLU A 158 -15.97 -1.57 -0.08
CA GLU A 158 -15.86 -0.41 0.82
C GLU A 158 -15.26 0.81 0.08
N VAL A 159 -14.25 0.60 -0.78
CA VAL A 159 -13.71 1.65 -1.65
C VAL A 159 -14.78 2.24 -2.57
N ARG A 160 -15.60 1.39 -3.19
CA ARG A 160 -16.71 1.86 -4.04
C ARG A 160 -17.74 2.66 -3.25
N VAL A 161 -18.10 2.21 -2.05
CA VAL A 161 -19.03 2.93 -1.17
C VAL A 161 -18.48 4.32 -0.85
N ALA A 162 -17.23 4.41 -0.37
CA ALA A 162 -16.59 5.69 -0.06
C ALA A 162 -16.48 6.62 -1.28
N MET A 163 -16.20 6.06 -2.47
CA MET A 163 -16.19 6.83 -3.73
C MET A 163 -17.56 7.43 -4.05
N LEU A 164 -18.63 6.62 -3.97
CA LEU A 164 -20.00 7.08 -4.22
C LEU A 164 -20.44 8.14 -3.21
N GLU A 165 -20.05 7.99 -1.94
CA GLU A 165 -20.34 8.98 -0.90
C GLU A 165 -19.68 10.34 -1.18
N ARG A 166 -18.44 10.35 -1.70
CA ARG A 166 -17.75 11.58 -2.12
C ARG A 166 -18.31 12.19 -3.41
N LEU A 167 -18.79 11.37 -4.34
CA LEU A 167 -19.34 11.84 -5.62
C LEU A 167 -20.80 12.30 -5.51
N ALA A 168 -21.54 11.83 -4.49
CA ALA A 168 -22.94 12.21 -4.32
C ALA A 168 -23.08 13.73 -4.07
N PRO A 169 -24.03 14.41 -4.74
CA PRO A 169 -24.20 15.86 -4.65
C PRO A 169 -24.27 16.34 -3.20
N VAL A 170 -23.67 17.49 -2.93
CA VAL A 170 -23.79 18.16 -1.63
C VAL A 170 -25.22 18.69 -1.52
N GLY A 171 -26.14 17.87 -1.03
CA GLY A 171 -27.40 18.36 -0.47
C GLY A 171 -27.15 19.12 0.84
N ASN A 172 -28.16 19.84 1.33
CA ASN A 172 -28.14 20.73 2.51
C ASN A 172 -27.81 20.04 3.87
N ASP A 173 -27.24 18.84 3.86
CA ASP A 173 -26.95 17.99 5.02
C ASP A 173 -25.43 17.76 5.19
N THR A 174 -24.62 18.74 4.78
CA THR A 174 -23.16 18.79 5.02
C THR A 174 -22.81 18.49 6.48
N ALA A 175 -23.58 19.03 7.42
CA ALA A 175 -23.40 18.82 8.86
C ALA A 175 -23.59 17.35 9.29
N GLN A 176 -24.52 16.61 8.68
CA GLN A 176 -24.69 15.17 8.96
C GLN A 176 -23.64 14.31 8.28
N ARG A 177 -23.14 14.71 7.11
CA ARG A 177 -22.02 14.03 6.43
C ARG A 177 -20.74 14.14 7.26
N GLU A 178 -20.35 15.35 7.65
CA GLU A 178 -19.16 15.57 8.49
C GLU A 178 -19.27 14.83 9.82
N GLN A 179 -20.45 14.78 10.44
CA GLN A 179 -20.67 14.02 11.68
C GLN A 179 -20.64 12.50 11.50
N ARG A 180 -21.11 11.93 10.38
CA ARG A 180 -21.01 10.48 10.12
C ARG A 180 -19.57 10.05 9.83
N PHE A 181 -18.81 10.85 9.08
CA PHE A 181 -17.38 10.61 8.85
C PHE A 181 -16.54 10.80 10.12
N ALA A 182 -16.92 11.73 11.01
CA ALA A 182 -16.24 11.96 12.28
C ALA A 182 -16.65 10.96 13.40
N ALA A 183 -17.86 10.42 13.39
CA ALA A 183 -18.35 9.54 14.47
C ALA A 183 -17.71 8.14 14.46
N ASP A 184 -17.31 7.62 13.29
CA ASP A 184 -16.65 6.31 13.15
C ASP A 184 -15.11 6.40 13.16
N SER A 185 -14.55 7.61 13.25
CA SER A 185 -13.11 7.85 13.17
C SER A 185 -12.66 8.85 14.23
N LEU A 186 -11.90 8.39 15.23
CA LEU A 186 -11.06 9.24 16.12
C LEU A 186 -9.99 10.04 15.35
N TYR A 187 -10.06 10.03 14.02
CA TYR A 187 -9.12 10.59 13.07
C TYR A 187 -9.93 11.27 11.98
N ASN A 188 -9.95 12.61 11.96
CA ASN A 188 -10.54 13.37 10.87
C ASN A 188 -9.47 13.54 9.77
N PRO A 189 -9.52 12.77 8.67
CA PRO A 189 -8.47 12.78 7.67
C PRO A 189 -8.54 14.02 6.75
N ASP A 190 -9.67 14.72 6.74
CA ASP A 190 -9.79 15.98 5.99
C ASP A 190 -8.89 17.08 6.57
N ASN A 191 -8.46 16.97 7.83
CA ASN A 191 -7.46 17.87 8.44
C ASN A 191 -6.01 17.61 7.97
N GLU A 192 -5.71 16.46 7.35
CA GLU A 192 -4.35 16.17 6.84
C GLU A 192 -4.11 16.67 5.41
N VAL A 193 -5.18 16.91 4.64
CA VAL A 193 -5.10 17.34 3.24
C VAL A 193 -4.57 18.79 3.14
N GLU A 194 -4.61 19.57 4.22
CA GLU A 194 -4.19 20.98 4.25
C GLU A 194 -2.68 21.24 4.33
N PHE A 195 -1.83 20.23 4.54
CA PHE A 195 -0.41 20.44 4.85
C PHE A 195 0.60 20.15 3.74
N TRP A 196 0.17 19.69 2.55
CA TRP A 196 1.07 19.23 1.50
C TRP A 196 0.92 20.07 0.23
N ASP A 197 1.91 20.93 -0.04
CA ASP A 197 2.05 21.70 -1.29
C ASP A 197 2.66 20.88 -2.43
N VAL A 198 3.29 19.74 -2.11
CA VAL A 198 3.94 18.80 -3.04
C VAL A 198 3.34 17.39 -2.89
N PRO A 199 3.26 16.57 -3.98
CA PRO A 199 2.84 15.18 -3.88
C PRO A 199 3.68 14.35 -2.90
N LYS A 200 3.06 13.32 -2.33
CA LYS A 200 3.75 12.37 -1.46
C LYS A 200 4.87 11.67 -2.22
N ALA A 201 5.97 11.40 -1.53
CA ALA A 201 7.03 10.59 -2.11
C ALA A 201 6.47 9.21 -2.48
N ASP A 202 6.78 8.74 -3.67
CA ASP A 202 6.41 7.39 -4.09
C ASP A 202 7.30 6.34 -3.40
N ALA A 203 6.90 5.07 -3.52
CA ALA A 203 7.64 3.99 -2.90
C ALA A 203 9.07 3.86 -3.42
N HIS A 204 9.32 4.19 -4.69
CA HIS A 204 10.66 4.19 -5.25
C HIS A 204 11.57 5.25 -4.60
N GLN A 205 11.07 6.47 -4.43
CA GLN A 205 11.78 7.56 -3.77
C GLN A 205 12.10 7.23 -2.31
N LEU A 206 11.16 6.61 -1.60
CA LEU A 206 11.38 6.12 -0.23
C LEU A 206 12.44 5.02 -0.19
N GLU A 207 12.42 4.07 -1.14
CA GLU A 207 13.41 2.99 -1.18
C GLU A 207 14.83 3.53 -1.41
N LEU A 208 15.00 4.43 -2.37
CA LEU A 208 16.30 5.09 -2.61
C LEU A 208 16.79 5.86 -1.37
N PHE A 209 15.87 6.44 -0.59
CA PHE A 209 16.22 7.08 0.67
C PHE A 209 16.66 6.06 1.72
N PHE A 210 15.97 4.92 1.86
CA PHE A 210 16.36 3.89 2.82
C PHE A 210 17.71 3.25 2.49
N GLU A 211 17.97 2.97 1.22
CA GLU A 211 19.28 2.48 0.76
C GLU A 211 20.41 3.46 1.11
N HIS A 212 20.18 4.76 0.84
CA HIS A 212 21.14 5.80 1.19
C HIS A 212 21.34 5.88 2.71
N LEU A 213 20.26 5.92 3.48
CA LEU A 213 20.30 5.99 4.94
C LEU A 213 21.07 4.81 5.53
N GLU A 214 20.78 3.58 5.09
CA GLU A 214 21.45 2.38 5.58
C GLU A 214 22.95 2.44 5.31
N LYS A 215 23.33 2.79 4.08
CA LYS A 215 24.73 2.96 3.69
C LYS A 215 25.44 4.00 4.58
N THR A 216 24.85 5.17 4.76
CA THR A 216 25.43 6.23 5.60
C THR A 216 25.58 5.75 7.05
N LEU A 217 24.60 5.03 7.60
CA LEU A 217 24.68 4.50 8.98
C LEU A 217 25.74 3.40 9.14
N VAL A 218 25.99 2.61 8.11
CA VAL A 218 27.09 1.63 8.06
C VAL A 218 28.44 2.33 7.98
N ASP A 219 28.58 3.33 7.11
CA ASP A 219 29.81 4.13 6.96
C ASP A 219 30.14 4.90 8.25
N LEU A 220 29.12 5.30 9.02
CA LEU A 220 29.25 5.88 10.36
C LEU A 220 29.57 4.85 11.45
N THR A 221 29.60 3.55 11.14
CA THR A 221 29.72 2.42 12.09
C THR A 221 28.58 2.29 13.11
N PHE A 222 27.51 3.08 12.96
CA PHE A 222 26.32 3.05 13.83
C PHE A 222 25.47 1.81 13.57
N HIS A 223 25.34 1.43 12.30
CA HIS A 223 24.70 0.19 11.89
C HIS A 223 25.77 -0.86 11.53
N LYS A 224 25.65 -2.05 12.13
CA LYS A 224 26.55 -3.18 11.86
C LYS A 224 25.74 -4.27 11.14
N PRO A 225 25.97 -4.51 9.84
CA PRO A 225 25.21 -5.49 9.06
C PRO A 225 25.27 -6.91 9.63
N GLU A 226 26.33 -7.24 10.37
CA GLU A 226 26.52 -8.55 11.00
C GLU A 226 25.66 -8.71 12.27
N ASN A 227 25.18 -7.61 12.84
CA ASN A 227 24.24 -7.61 13.97
C ASN A 227 23.24 -6.43 13.87
N PRO A 228 22.32 -6.49 12.89
CA PRO A 228 21.51 -5.33 12.49
C PRO A 228 20.40 -4.99 13.50
N ARG A 229 20.13 -5.88 14.47
CA ARG A 229 18.97 -5.82 15.37
C ARG A 229 17.68 -5.58 14.55
N LEU A 230 16.93 -4.52 14.86
CA LEU A 230 15.70 -4.13 14.15
C LEU A 230 15.78 -2.66 13.68
N LEU A 231 17.00 -2.13 13.48
CA LEU A 231 17.19 -0.69 13.26
C LEU A 231 16.50 -0.23 11.97
N MET A 232 16.87 -0.81 10.83
CA MET A 232 16.30 -0.42 9.53
C MET A 232 14.79 -0.69 9.47
N GLN A 233 14.31 -1.77 10.08
CA GLN A 233 12.87 -2.04 10.18
C GLN A 233 12.12 -0.92 10.94
N ARG A 234 12.73 -0.39 12.02
CA ARG A 234 12.15 0.73 12.78
C ARG A 234 12.26 2.06 12.02
N MET A 235 13.34 2.29 11.30
CA MET A 235 13.51 3.48 10.44
C MET A 235 12.50 3.47 9.30
N ARG A 236 12.37 2.34 8.58
CA ARG A 236 11.35 2.13 7.56
C ARG A 236 9.97 2.43 8.12
N ARG A 237 9.58 1.79 9.24
CA ARG A 237 8.30 2.08 9.90
C ARG A 237 8.10 3.56 10.23
N LEU A 238 9.13 4.26 10.71
CA LEU A 238 9.03 5.67 11.07
C LEU A 238 8.67 6.52 9.84
N PHE A 239 9.47 6.42 8.78
CA PHE A 239 9.30 7.26 7.59
C PHE A 239 8.09 6.84 6.74
N THR A 240 7.82 5.54 6.62
CA THR A 240 6.61 5.01 5.99
C THR A 240 5.33 5.49 6.69
N ARG A 241 5.37 5.67 8.03
CA ARG A 241 4.21 6.16 8.80
C ARG A 241 3.97 7.66 8.65
N ILE A 242 5.01 8.49 8.62
CA ILE A 242 4.85 9.94 8.46
C ILE A 242 4.48 10.32 7.01
N ARG A 243 4.74 9.42 6.05
CA ARG A 243 4.46 9.59 4.62
C ARG A 243 5.04 10.91 4.10
N PRO A 244 6.36 11.11 4.08
CA PRO A 244 6.94 12.38 3.68
C PRO A 244 6.64 12.70 2.22
N ASP A 245 6.64 13.99 1.88
CA ASP A 245 6.54 14.41 0.49
C ASP A 245 7.88 14.29 -0.27
N THR A 246 7.82 14.49 -1.59
CA THR A 246 9.03 14.43 -2.43
C THR A 246 10.09 15.46 -2.01
N MET A 247 9.69 16.66 -1.56
CA MET A 247 10.61 17.71 -1.15
C MET A 247 11.32 17.36 0.16
N GLU A 248 10.60 16.84 1.14
CA GLU A 248 11.13 16.34 2.40
C GLU A 248 12.13 15.20 2.19
N ILE A 249 11.81 14.22 1.32
CA ILE A 249 12.75 13.15 0.97
C ILE A 249 14.01 13.70 0.30
N ASN A 250 13.88 14.69 -0.58
CA ASN A 250 15.05 15.33 -1.20
C ASN A 250 15.92 16.06 -0.17
N VAL A 251 15.32 16.75 0.80
CA VAL A 251 16.04 17.39 1.91
C VAL A 251 16.77 16.35 2.75
N LEU A 252 16.11 15.28 3.15
CA LEU A 252 16.71 14.20 3.94
C LEU A 252 17.89 13.54 3.23
N ARG A 253 17.76 13.25 1.92
CA ARG A 253 18.87 12.73 1.11
C ARG A 253 20.00 13.74 0.93
N GLY A 254 19.69 15.04 0.88
CA GLY A 254 20.68 16.12 0.88
C GLY A 254 21.50 16.12 2.18
N VAL A 255 20.85 15.95 3.33
CA VAL A 255 21.52 15.81 4.63
C VAL A 255 22.45 14.60 4.63
N LEU A 256 21.98 13.43 4.18
CA LEU A 256 22.81 12.22 4.09
C LEU A 256 24.02 12.42 3.17
N THR A 257 23.85 13.09 2.04
CA THR A 257 24.96 13.44 1.13
C THR A 257 26.02 14.28 1.83
N TYR A 258 25.60 15.27 2.62
CA TYR A 258 26.51 16.12 3.38
C TYR A 258 27.24 15.34 4.49
N VAL A 259 26.54 14.43 5.17
CA VAL A 259 27.13 13.52 6.15
C VAL A 259 28.18 12.61 5.50
N ASP A 260 27.85 11.96 4.39
CA ASP A 260 28.76 11.07 3.65
C ASP A 260 30.04 11.80 3.22
N HIS A 261 29.93 13.06 2.80
CA HIS A 261 31.08 13.89 2.46
C HIS A 261 32.01 14.08 3.67
N HIS A 262 31.46 14.36 4.86
CA HIS A 262 32.26 14.56 6.07
C HIS A 262 32.86 13.26 6.59
N VAL A 263 32.14 12.15 6.52
CA VAL A 263 32.66 10.82 6.88
C VAL A 263 33.85 10.45 6.00
N LYS A 264 33.76 10.67 4.68
CA LYS A 264 34.87 10.44 3.75
C LYS A 264 36.09 11.31 4.05
N LEU A 265 35.88 12.56 4.48
CA LEU A 265 36.99 13.43 4.87
C LEU A 265 37.66 12.99 6.17
N ALA A 266 36.88 12.52 7.14
CA ALA A 266 37.41 11.99 8.40
C ALA A 266 38.23 10.71 8.15
N ASN A 267 37.69 9.76 7.40
CA ASN A 267 38.35 8.48 7.10
C ASN A 267 39.59 8.61 6.19
N LYS A 268 39.80 9.77 5.54
CA LYS A 268 41.02 10.07 4.75
C LYS A 268 42.17 10.62 5.59
N LYS A 269 41.91 11.03 6.83
CA LYS A 269 42.92 11.58 7.74
C LYS A 269 43.56 10.53 8.63
N ASP A 270 43.00 9.32 8.66
CA ASP A 270 43.58 8.12 9.25
C ASP A 270 44.31 7.29 8.18
#